data_AF-A0A6P0L0D6-F1
#
_entry.id   AF-A0A6P0L0D6-F1
#
_cell.length_a   1.000
_cell.length_b   1.000
_cell.length_c   1.000
_cell.angle_alpha   90.00
_cell.angle_beta   90.00
_cell.angle_gamma   90.00
#
_symmetry.space_group_name_H-M   'P 1'
#
loop_
_entity.id
_entity.type
_entity.pdbx_description
1 polymer ?
#
loop_
_entity_poly.entity_id
_entity_poly.type
_entity_poly.pdbx_seq_one_letter_code
_entity_poly.pdbx_strand_id
1 'polypeptide(L)' 'MIAKLYQKILQNQLHHNRYLLVTLVVASLQLLRQVKLEVLAQALPLPILFESRRKKLRRFFRLKKFNIVSIWFPCVSALL' A
#
# COMPACT_ATOMS: atom_id res chain seq x y z
N MET A 1 9.92 5.24 5.59
CA MET A 1 9.53 3.93 6.16
C MET A 1 8.21 4.05 6.93
N ILE A 2 7.43 2.97 7.05
CA ILE A 2 6.21 2.92 7.89
C ILE A 2 6.63 2.74 9.36
N ALA A 3 6.00 3.46 10.28
CA ALA A 3 6.30 3.31 11.72
C ALA A 3 5.92 1.91 12.24
N LYS A 4 6.70 1.38 13.20
CA LYS A 4 6.52 0.03 13.76
C LYS A 4 5.10 -0.23 14.31
N LEU A 5 4.47 0.80 14.88
CA LEU A 5 3.09 0.73 15.39
C LEU A 5 2.10 0.30 14.30
N TYR A 6 2.16 0.97 13.13
CA TYR A 6 1.28 0.64 12.01
C TYR A 6 1.63 -0.68 11.33
N GLN A 7 2.90 -1.11 11.37
CA GLN A 7 3.30 -2.38 10.78
C GLN A 7 2.56 -3.56 11.42
N LYS A 8 2.41 -3.58 12.75
CA LYS A 8 1.65 -4.63 13.46
C LYS A 8 0.18 -4.65 13.04
N ILE A 9 -0.45 -3.47 12.98
CA ILE A 9 -1.85 -3.31 12.60
C ILE A 9 -2.07 -3.80 11.16
N LEU A 10 -1.21 -3.37 10.24
CA LEU A 10 -1.29 -3.74 8.83
C LEU A 10 -1.04 -5.24 8.62
N GLN A 11 -0.10 -5.85 9.35
CA GLN A 11 0.15 -7.29 9.29
C GLN A 11 -1.04 -8.12 9.79
N ASN A 12 -1.75 -7.64 10.81
CA ASN A 12 -2.94 -8.33 11.32
C ASN A 12 -4.13 -8.25 10.35
N GLN A 13 -4.27 -7.14 9.61
CA GLN A 13 -5.41 -6.90 8.71
C GLN A 13 -5.16 -7.39 7.26
N LEU A 14 -3.90 -7.44 6.83
CA LEU A 14 -3.52 -7.78 5.45
C LEU A 14 -2.70 -9.07 5.42
N HIS A 15 -2.99 -9.95 4.45
CA HIS A 15 -2.11 -11.08 4.15
C HIS A 15 -0.69 -10.59 3.82
N HIS A 16 0.31 -11.43 4.14
CA HIS A 16 1.73 -11.13 3.94
C HIS A 16 2.06 -10.52 2.57
N ASN A 17 1.56 -11.10 1.47
CA ASN A 17 1.80 -10.59 0.12
C ASN A 17 1.18 -9.18 -0.10
N ARG A 18 0.03 -8.90 0.52
CA ARG A 18 -0.62 -7.58 0.43
C ARG A 18 0.13 -6.56 1.28
N TYR A 19 0.60 -6.95 2.46
CA TYR A 19 1.44 -6.13 3.31
C TYR A 19 2.72 -5.70 2.59
N LEU A 20 3.43 -6.64 1.95
CA LEU A 20 4.63 -6.35 1.16
C LEU A 20 4.34 -5.32 0.05
N LEU A 21 3.20 -5.47 -0.64
CA LEU A 21 2.78 -4.53 -1.67
C LEU A 21 2.45 -3.15 -1.10
N VAL A 22 1.78 -3.05 0.06
CA VAL A 22 1.57 -1.76 0.76
C VAL A 22 2.92 -1.10 1.06
N THR A 23 3.87 -1.84 1.63
CA THR A 23 5.19 -1.27 1.96
C THR A 23 5.92 -0.74 0.74
N LEU A 24 5.89 -1.45 -0.39
CA LEU A 24 6.50 -0.99 -1.64
C LEU A 24 5.80 0.27 -2.16
N VAL A 25 4.47 0.28 -2.18
CA VAL A 25 3.69 1.44 -2.63
C VAL A 25 3.94 2.66 -1.75
N VAL A 26 3.97 2.49 -0.43
CA VAL A 26 4.26 3.59 0.51
C VAL A 26 5.69 4.09 0.34
N ALA A 27 6.66 3.21 0.12
CA ALA A 27 8.03 3.61 -0.17
C ALA A 27 8.13 4.41 -1.48
N SER A 28 7.48 3.95 -2.55
CA SER A 28 7.39 4.67 -3.83
C SER A 28 6.71 6.04 -3.66
N LEU A 29 5.63 6.12 -2.87
CA LEU A 29 4.96 7.38 -2.57
C LEU A 29 5.85 8.35 -1.78
N GLN A 30 6.60 7.84 -0.79
CA GLN A 30 7.52 8.66 0.02
C GLN A 30 8.67 9.22 -0.83
N LEU A 31 9.18 8.44 -1.78
CA LEU A 31 10.24 8.86 -2.69
C LEU A 31 9.75 9.86 -3.75
N LEU A 32 8.65 9.56 -4.43
CA LEU A 32 8.17 10.33 -5.57
C LEU A 32 7.32 11.54 -5.18
N ARG A 33 6.71 11.51 -3.98
CA ARG A 33 5.71 12.48 -3.49
C ARG A 33 4.53 12.73 -4.45
N GLN A 34 4.32 11.82 -5.41
CA GLN A 34 3.30 11.94 -6.44
C GLN A 34 2.39 10.72 -6.44
N VAL A 35 1.07 10.97 -6.39
CA VAL A 35 0.04 9.93 -6.23
C VAL A 35 -0.48 9.41 -7.58
N LYS A 36 0.14 9.82 -8.70
CA LYS A 36 -0.26 9.37 -10.03
C LYS A 36 -0.01 7.87 -10.18
N LEU A 37 -1.03 7.15 -10.60
CA LEU A 37 -1.00 5.67 -10.70
C LEU A 37 0.05 5.19 -11.71
N GLU A 38 0.28 5.94 -12.78
CA GLU A 38 1.36 5.68 -13.75
C GLU A 38 2.75 5.80 -13.13
N VAL A 39 2.98 6.86 -12.37
CA VAL A 39 4.26 7.13 -11.69
C VAL A 39 4.55 6.05 -10.66
N LEU A 40 3.53 5.62 -9.89
CA LEU A 40 3.63 4.50 -8.97
C LEU A 40 3.86 3.16 -9.67
N ALA A 41 3.21 2.92 -10.82
CA ALA A 41 3.43 1.71 -11.61
C ALA A 41 4.85 1.64 -12.16
N GLN A 42 5.43 2.78 -12.52
CA GLN A 42 6.80 2.88 -13.03
C GLN A 42 7.84 2.63 -11.93
N ALA A 43 7.61 3.17 -10.73
CA ALA A 43 8.52 3.04 -9.59
C ALA A 43 8.45 1.68 -8.85
N LEU A 44 7.44 0.86 -9.13
CA LEU A 44 7.35 -0.49 -8.56
C LEU A 44 8.44 -1.40 -9.14
N PRO A 45 9.30 -2.00 -8.29
CA PRO A 45 10.36 -2.91 -8.72
C PRO A 45 9.79 -4.31 -8.97
N LEU A 46 8.91 -4.43 -9.96
CA LEU A 46 8.31 -5.71 -10.39
C LEU A 46 8.70 -5.97 -11.85
N PRO A 47 9.33 -7.14 -12.16
CA PRO A 47 9.77 -7.49 -13.52
C PRO A 47 8.58 -7.97 -14.37
N ILE A 48 7.61 -7.09 -14.57
CA ILE A 48 6.40 -7.33 -15.36
C ILE A 48 6.07 -6.11 -16.22
N LEU A 49 5.27 -6.33 -17.26
CA LEU A 49 4.79 -5.27 -18.14
C LEU A 49 4.19 -4.11 -17.34
N PHE A 50 4.45 -2.89 -17.81
CA PHE A 50 3.94 -1.67 -17.17
C PHE A 50 2.42 -1.71 -17.01
N GLU A 51 1.70 -2.11 -18.04
CA GLU A 51 0.24 -2.26 -17.99
C GLU A 51 -0.23 -3.28 -16.96
N SER A 52 0.53 -4.37 -16.78
CA SER A 52 0.25 -5.37 -15.75
C SER A 52 0.47 -4.79 -14.34
N ARG A 53 1.52 -3.98 -14.13
CA ARG A 53 1.77 -3.27 -12.86
C ARG A 53 0.63 -2.29 -12.56
N ARG A 54 0.22 -1.52 -13.55
CA ARG A 54 -0.90 -0.55 -13.45
C ARG A 54 -2.21 -1.24 -13.13
N LYS A 55 -2.55 -2.34 -13.81
CA LYS A 55 -3.74 -3.16 -13.52
C LYS A 55 -3.67 -3.75 -12.10
N LYS A 56 -2.49 -4.24 -11.68
CA LYS A 56 -2.29 -4.78 -10.32
C LYS A 56 -2.52 -3.72 -9.25
N LEU A 57 -1.95 -2.52 -9.41
CA LEU A 57 -2.19 -1.40 -8.50
C LEU A 57 -3.66 -0.98 -8.45
N ARG A 58 -4.30 -0.84 -9.62
CA ARG A 58 -5.75 -0.52 -9.68
C ARG A 58 -6.59 -1.54 -8.92
N ARG A 59 -6.34 -2.83 -9.13
CA ARG A 59 -7.04 -3.92 -8.42
C ARG A 59 -6.75 -3.87 -6.93
N PHE A 60 -5.51 -3.56 -6.55
CA PHE A 60 -5.09 -3.48 -5.16
C PHE A 60 -5.79 -2.37 -4.39
N PHE A 61 -5.81 -1.15 -4.91
CA PHE A 61 -6.50 -0.02 -4.26
C PHE A 61 -8.03 -0.18 -4.23
N ARG A 62 -8.60 -0.99 -5.13
CA ARG A 62 -10.03 -1.34 -5.12
C ARG A 62 -10.40 -2.46 -4.15
N LEU A 63 -9.45 -3.06 -3.43
CA LEU A 63 -9.76 -4.10 -2.46
C LEU A 63 -10.60 -3.54 -1.31
N LYS A 64 -11.74 -4.19 -1.02
CA LYS A 64 -12.63 -3.86 0.12
C LYS A 64 -11.92 -3.85 1.49
N LYS A 65 -10.74 -4.47 1.60
CA LYS A 65 -9.93 -4.47 2.83
C LYS A 65 -9.32 -3.10 3.16
N PHE A 66 -9.20 -2.19 2.17
CA PHE A 66 -8.79 -0.79 2.38
C PHE A 66 -9.98 0.08 2.81
N ASN A 67 -10.81 -0.41 3.72
CA ASN A 67 -11.88 0.40 4.27
C ASN A 67 -11.33 1.33 5.37
N ILE A 68 -11.97 2.49 5.53
CA ILE A 68 -11.64 3.47 6.57
C ILE A 68 -11.74 2.82 7.95
N VAL A 69 -12.82 2.07 8.18
CA VAL A 69 -13.06 1.39 9.46
C VAL A 69 -12.02 0.31 9.75
N SER A 70 -11.54 -0.42 8.74
CA SER A 70 -10.66 -1.57 8.96
C SER A 70 -9.19 -1.21 9.10
N ILE A 71 -8.72 -0.15 8.46
CA ILE A 71 -7.31 0.25 8.49
C ILE A 71 -7.12 1.58 9.22
N TRP A 72 -7.93 2.60 8.92
CA TRP A 72 -7.70 3.94 9.47
C TRP A 72 -8.08 4.04 10.94
N PHE A 73 -9.20 3.46 11.37
CA PHE A 73 -9.59 3.50 12.80
C PHE A 73 -8.57 2.83 13.73
N PRO A 74 -8.07 1.60 13.45
CA PRO A 74 -7.01 1.01 14.25
C PRO A 74 -5.73 1.85 14.28
N CYS A 75 -5.36 2.47 13.14
CA CYS A 75 -4.18 3.34 13.08
C CYS A 75 -4.35 4.61 13.93
N VAL A 76 -5.52 5.26 13.89
CA VAL A 76 -5.82 6.45 14.70
C VAL A 76 -5.92 6.09 16.19
N SER A 77 -6.56 4.96 16.51
CA SER A 77 -6.64 4.48 17.90
C SER A 77 -5.29 4.08 18.48
N ALA A 78 -4.29 3.73 17.66
CA ALA A 78 -2.94 3.43 18.13
C ALA A 78 -2.04 4.69 18.23
N LEU A 79 -2.53 5.83 17.73
CA LEU A 79 -1.88 7.13 17.85
C LEU A 79 -2.36 7.93 19.07
N LEU A 80 -3.62 7.74 19.46
CA LEU A 80 -4.25 8.29 20.66
C LEU A 80 -3.85 7.46 21.89
#